data_AF-A0A923QUJ2-F1
#
_entry.id   AF-A0A923QUJ2-F1
#
_cell.length_a   1.000
_cell.length_b   1.000
_cell.length_c   1.000
_cell.angle_alpha   90.00
_cell.angle_beta   90.00
_cell.angle_gamma   90.00
#
_symmetry.space_group_name_H-M   'P 1'
#
loop_
_entity.id
_entity.type
_entity.pdbx_description
1 polymer ?
#
loop_
_entity_poly.entity_id
_entity_poly.type
_entity_poly.pdbx_seq_one_letter_code
_entity_poly.pdbx_strand_id
1 'polypeptide(L)'
;MKKNASILNPQVFLPLLLLGFFGCSSTEKNWVPSEVSRDDLRESSVEVRYTLAQNNYRLQVAAVNGEVNGYNGVNEQPIERQKIRSVSYLNFLKKASSILDSLKKKMKNEEIKDCKTPFLLTVQRSGEPLEKIAGCRSHDSEGQVGRLIQEGEFLFYSPPTN
;
A
#
# COMPACT_ATOMS: atom_id res chain seq x y z
N MET A 1 12.02 -56.98 42.70
CA MET A 1 10.74 -57.65 43.01
C MET A 1 9.76 -57.35 41.89
N LYS A 2 9.07 -58.40 41.42
CA LYS A 2 8.03 -58.40 40.37
C LYS A 2 6.77 -57.64 40.80
N LYS A 3 6.09 -57.00 39.83
CA LYS A 3 4.63 -57.03 39.53
C LYS A 3 4.37 -56.02 38.39
N ASN A 4 4.23 -56.48 37.14
CA ASN A 4 2.98 -56.89 36.46
C ASN A 4 1.98 -55.71 36.35
N ALA A 5 1.82 -55.10 35.16
CA ALA A 5 0.82 -55.43 34.12
C ALA A 5 -0.59 -54.89 34.52
N SER A 6 -1.43 -54.25 33.71
CA SER A 6 -1.73 -54.36 32.27
C SER A 6 -2.60 -53.17 31.83
N ILE A 7 -2.45 -52.77 30.55
CA ILE A 7 -3.49 -52.62 29.51
C ILE A 7 -4.84 -51.94 29.88
N LEU A 8 -5.20 -50.84 29.22
CA LEU A 8 -6.31 -50.80 28.24
C LEU A 8 -6.34 -49.46 27.46
N ASN A 9 -6.20 -49.60 26.13
CA ASN A 9 -6.47 -48.61 25.09
C ASN A 9 -7.92 -48.83 24.59
N PRO A 10 -8.34 -48.18 23.49
CA PRO A 10 -8.98 -46.87 23.35
C PRO A 10 -10.52 -46.97 23.34
N GLN A 11 -11.24 -45.90 23.67
CA GLN A 11 -12.61 -45.72 23.15
C GLN A 11 -12.75 -44.41 22.40
N VAL A 12 -12.90 -44.62 21.09
CA VAL A 12 -13.38 -43.72 20.07
C VAL A 12 -14.82 -43.34 20.41
N PHE A 13 -15.12 -42.05 20.55
CA PHE A 13 -16.47 -41.55 20.27
C PHE A 13 -16.36 -40.19 19.58
N LEU A 14 -16.58 -40.24 18.27
CA LEU A 14 -16.67 -39.14 17.34
C LEU A 14 -18.15 -38.70 17.28
N PRO A 15 -18.53 -37.48 17.70
CA PRO A 15 -19.83 -36.94 17.33
C PRO A 15 -19.70 -36.23 15.98
N LEU A 16 -20.24 -36.91 14.97
CA LEU A 16 -20.58 -36.38 13.67
C LEU A 16 -21.75 -35.40 13.84
N LEU A 17 -21.48 -34.10 14.01
CA LEU A 17 -22.51 -33.06 13.90
C LEU A 17 -22.40 -32.37 12.53
N LEU A 18 -23.13 -32.99 11.62
CA LEU A 18 -23.61 -32.44 10.37
C LEU A 18 -24.52 -31.22 10.61
N LEU A 19 -24.50 -30.32 9.64
CA LEU A 19 -25.50 -29.29 9.31
C LEU A 19 -25.41 -27.94 10.04
N GLY A 20 -24.63 -27.06 9.41
CA GLY A 20 -24.70 -25.62 9.61
C GLY A 20 -24.16 -24.84 8.42
N PHE A 21 -24.35 -25.33 7.18
CA PHE A 21 -24.12 -24.53 5.98
C PHE A 21 -25.21 -23.46 5.88
N PHE A 22 -25.08 -22.39 6.65
CA PHE A 22 -25.67 -21.11 6.24
C PHE A 22 -24.89 -20.66 5.02
N GLY A 23 -25.38 -21.09 3.85
CA GLY A 23 -25.05 -20.48 2.58
C GLY A 23 -25.45 -19.02 2.62
N CYS A 24 -24.51 -18.17 3.03
CA CYS A 24 -24.54 -16.78 2.65
C CYS A 24 -24.17 -16.77 1.17
N SER A 25 -25.18 -16.96 0.32
CA SER A 25 -25.13 -16.55 -1.08
C SER A 25 -25.02 -15.03 -1.06
N SER A 26 -23.82 -14.55 -0.77
CA SER A 26 -23.40 -13.25 -1.25
C SER A 26 -23.35 -13.43 -2.75
N THR A 27 -24.43 -13.01 -3.40
CA THR A 27 -24.34 -12.63 -4.81
C THR A 27 -23.33 -11.49 -4.80
N GLU A 28 -22.04 -11.84 -4.94
CA GLU A 28 -21.04 -10.93 -5.44
C GLU A 28 -21.64 -10.42 -6.74
N LYS A 29 -22.27 -9.24 -6.66
CA LYS A 29 -22.44 -8.40 -7.82
C LYS A 29 -21.02 -8.30 -8.34
N ASN A 30 -20.77 -8.96 -9.47
CA ASN A 30 -19.60 -8.76 -10.28
C ASN A 30 -19.54 -7.27 -10.56
N TRP A 31 -18.94 -6.52 -9.64
CA TRP A 31 -18.58 -5.14 -9.81
C TRP A 31 -17.37 -5.20 -10.71
N VAL A 32 -17.65 -5.42 -11.99
CA VAL A 32 -16.69 -5.20 -13.06
C VAL A 32 -16.35 -3.72 -12.91
N PRO A 33 -15.11 -3.36 -12.48
CA PRO A 33 -14.74 -1.97 -12.40
C PRO A 33 -14.96 -1.40 -13.79
N SER A 34 -15.87 -0.45 -13.90
CA SER A 34 -16.13 0.30 -15.11
C SER A 34 -14.78 0.71 -15.67
N GLU A 35 -14.55 0.46 -16.97
CA GLU A 35 -13.32 0.85 -17.65
C GLU A 35 -12.94 2.26 -17.20
N VAL A 36 -11.81 2.38 -16.50
CA VAL A 36 -11.30 3.69 -16.07
C VAL A 36 -11.14 4.50 -17.35
N SER A 37 -11.90 5.59 -17.45
CA SER A 37 -11.83 6.43 -18.63
C SER A 37 -10.40 6.93 -18.79
N ARG A 38 -9.87 6.98 -20.02
CA ARG A 38 -8.56 7.60 -20.27
C ARG A 38 -8.49 9.04 -19.76
N ASP A 39 -9.64 9.71 -19.67
CA ASP A 39 -9.75 11.06 -19.08
C ASP A 39 -9.46 11.10 -17.57
N ASP A 40 -9.58 9.97 -16.87
CA ASP A 40 -9.24 9.86 -15.45
C ASP A 40 -7.72 9.67 -15.22
N LEU A 41 -6.97 9.33 -16.28
CA LEU A 41 -5.52 9.10 -16.28
C LEU A 41 -4.74 10.25 -16.92
N ARG A 42 -5.18 11.48 -16.64
CA ARG A 42 -4.44 12.69 -17.00
C ARG A 42 -3.12 12.79 -16.22
N GLU A 43 -2.23 13.68 -16.69
CA GLU A 43 -0.91 13.90 -16.11
C GLU A 43 -0.98 14.08 -14.58
N SER A 44 -0.53 13.05 -13.87
CA SER A 44 -0.58 12.98 -12.41
C SER A 44 0.55 12.12 -11.90
N SER A 45 0.97 12.34 -10.66
CA SER A 45 1.99 11.51 -10.04
C SER A 45 1.91 11.52 -8.52
N VAL A 46 2.43 10.45 -7.93
CA VAL A 46 2.80 10.36 -6.52
C VAL A 46 4.28 10.01 -6.46
N GLU A 47 5.04 10.77 -5.70
CA GLU A 47 6.43 10.46 -5.38
C GLU A 47 6.64 10.51 -3.87
N VAL A 48 7.26 9.46 -3.33
CA VAL A 48 7.76 9.41 -1.96
C VAL A 48 9.26 9.21 -2.00
N ARG A 49 9.99 10.18 -1.47
CA ARG A 49 11.42 10.03 -1.15
C ARG A 49 11.58 9.87 0.35
N TYR A 50 12.41 8.94 0.80
CA TYR A 50 12.65 8.74 2.22
C TYR A 50 14.01 8.14 2.50
N THR A 51 14.54 8.36 3.71
CA THR A 51 15.79 7.76 4.15
C THR A 51 15.53 6.62 5.13
N LEU A 52 16.20 5.48 4.91
CA LEU A 52 16.21 4.34 5.82
C LEU A 52 17.64 3.77 5.87
N ALA A 53 18.18 3.60 7.08
CA ALA A 53 19.54 3.05 7.30
C ALA A 53 20.61 3.68 6.38
N GLN A 54 20.62 5.02 6.28
CA GLN A 54 21.52 5.83 5.43
C GLN A 54 21.29 5.74 3.91
N ASN A 55 20.35 4.92 3.44
CA ASN A 55 19.99 4.84 2.03
C ASN A 55 18.82 5.76 1.71
N ASN A 56 18.85 6.38 0.52
CA ASN A 56 17.79 7.24 0.01
C ASN A 56 16.92 6.48 -0.98
N TYR A 57 15.69 6.21 -0.59
CA TYR A 57 14.72 5.50 -1.40
C TYR A 57 13.86 6.48 -2.18
N ARG A 58 13.42 6.05 -3.37
CA ARG A 58 12.48 6.77 -4.21
C ARG A 58 11.47 5.79 -4.78
N LEU A 59 10.23 5.99 -4.39
CA LEU A 59 9.06 5.34 -4.95
C LEU A 59 8.28 6.38 -5.74
N GLN A 60 8.05 6.15 -7.03
CA GLN A 60 7.29 7.06 -7.87
C GLN A 60 6.31 6.25 -8.72
N VAL A 61 5.06 6.71 -8.81
CA VAL A 61 4.08 6.21 -9.77
C VAL A 61 3.46 7.40 -10.46
N ALA A 62 3.44 7.40 -11.79
CA ALA A 62 2.94 8.51 -12.59
C ALA A 62 2.07 8.02 -13.75
N ALA A 63 0.99 8.74 -14.01
CA ALA A 63 0.21 8.62 -15.23
C ALA A 63 0.61 9.73 -16.20
N VAL A 64 1.01 9.35 -17.42
CA VAL A 64 1.35 10.28 -18.50
C VAL A 64 0.72 9.73 -19.78
N ASN A 65 -0.05 10.55 -20.49
CA ASN A 65 -0.73 10.17 -21.74
C ASN A 65 -1.57 8.88 -21.62
N GLY A 66 -2.22 8.66 -20.46
CA GLY A 66 -3.04 7.47 -20.22
C GLY A 66 -2.28 6.19 -19.88
N GLU A 67 -0.94 6.21 -19.86
CA GLU A 67 -0.13 5.11 -19.37
C GLU A 67 0.34 5.37 -17.94
N VAL A 68 0.27 4.34 -17.09
CA VAL A 68 0.76 4.42 -15.71
C VAL A 68 2.05 3.62 -15.57
N ASN A 69 3.10 4.30 -15.12
CA ASN A 69 4.42 3.73 -14.94
C ASN A 69 4.88 3.91 -13.48
N GLY A 70 5.47 2.86 -12.93
CA GLY A 70 6.08 2.83 -11.61
C GLY A 70 7.60 2.80 -11.70
N TYR A 71 8.24 3.45 -10.74
CA TYR A 71 9.67 3.43 -10.48
C TYR A 71 9.88 3.18 -8.97
N ASN A 72 10.75 2.23 -8.64
CA ASN A 72 11.28 2.04 -7.30
C ASN A 72 12.80 2.01 -7.36
N GLY A 73 13.50 2.71 -6.46
CA GLY A 73 14.95 2.80 -6.47
C GLY A 73 15.56 3.21 -5.14
N VAL A 74 16.87 2.97 -5.03
CA VAL A 74 17.68 3.27 -3.85
C VAL A 74 18.98 3.94 -4.28
N ASN A 75 19.37 5.04 -3.62
CA ASN A 75 20.55 5.84 -3.92
C ASN A 75 20.65 6.17 -5.43
N GLU A 76 19.52 6.60 -6.01
CA GLU A 76 19.36 6.92 -7.43
C GLU A 76 19.49 5.73 -8.40
N GLN A 77 19.78 4.53 -7.90
CA GLN A 77 19.81 3.32 -8.69
C GLN A 77 18.40 2.71 -8.79
N PRO A 78 17.91 2.38 -9.99
CA PRO A 78 16.63 1.70 -10.15
C PRO A 78 16.72 0.28 -9.58
N ILE A 79 15.77 -0.07 -8.71
CA ILE A 79 15.50 -1.46 -8.31
C ILE A 79 14.50 -2.07 -9.30
N GLU A 80 13.44 -1.32 -9.62
CA GLU A 80 12.34 -1.81 -10.43
C GLU A 80 11.69 -0.70 -11.25
N ARG A 81 11.27 -1.04 -12.46
CA ARG A 81 10.47 -0.18 -13.35
C ARG A 81 9.46 -1.03 -14.07
N GLN A 82 8.19 -0.67 -14.02
CA GLN A 82 7.16 -1.41 -14.73
C GLN A 82 5.88 -0.61 -14.98
N LYS A 83 5.02 -1.14 -15.85
CA LYS A 83 3.66 -0.65 -16.03
C LYS A 83 2.82 -1.02 -14.81
N ILE A 84 1.97 -0.10 -14.37
CA ILE A 84 1.09 -0.28 -13.22
C ILE A 84 -0.35 -0.29 -13.70
N ARG A 85 -1.20 -1.10 -13.07
CA ARG A 85 -2.62 -1.12 -13.37
C ARG A 85 -3.28 0.21 -12.98
N SER A 86 -3.97 0.84 -13.93
CA SER A 86 -4.59 2.15 -13.77
C SER A 86 -5.52 2.26 -12.56
N VAL A 87 -6.38 1.26 -12.34
CA VAL A 87 -7.31 1.21 -11.19
C VAL A 87 -6.55 1.28 -9.86
N SER A 88 -5.48 0.48 -9.74
CA SER A 88 -4.66 0.44 -8.53
C SER A 88 -3.95 1.78 -8.30
N TYR A 89 -3.46 2.40 -9.36
CA TYR A 89 -2.85 3.72 -9.30
C TYR A 89 -3.84 4.82 -8.87
N LEU A 90 -5.06 4.86 -9.39
CA LEU A 90 -6.03 5.87 -8.99
C LEU A 90 -6.39 5.76 -7.50
N ASN A 91 -6.53 4.54 -6.99
CA ASN A 91 -6.74 4.31 -5.56
C ASN A 91 -5.54 4.80 -4.73
N PHE A 92 -4.33 4.52 -5.20
CA PHE A 92 -3.10 4.98 -4.57
C PHE A 92 -2.99 6.51 -4.57
N LEU A 93 -3.24 7.17 -5.71
CA LEU A 93 -3.24 8.63 -5.86
C LEU A 93 -4.23 9.30 -4.91
N LYS A 94 -5.45 8.76 -4.80
CA LYS A 94 -6.47 9.27 -3.85
C LYS A 94 -6.02 9.17 -2.40
N LYS A 95 -5.42 8.03 -2.01
CA LYS A 95 -4.88 7.85 -0.66
C LYS A 95 -3.70 8.76 -0.37
N ALA A 96 -2.75 8.86 -1.29
CA ALA A 96 -1.59 9.75 -1.17
C ALA A 96 -2.03 11.21 -1.00
N SER A 97 -3.02 11.64 -1.78
CA SER A 97 -3.64 12.96 -1.67
C SER A 97 -4.22 13.20 -0.27
N SER A 98 -5.01 12.25 0.24
CA SER A 98 -5.62 12.36 1.57
C SER A 98 -4.58 12.41 2.69
N ILE A 99 -3.51 11.63 2.58
CA ILE A 99 -2.40 11.63 3.54
C ILE A 99 -1.65 12.96 3.48
N LEU A 100 -1.36 13.48 2.30
CA LEU A 100 -0.71 14.79 2.13
C LEU A 100 -1.51 15.90 2.82
N ASP A 101 -2.83 15.93 2.63
CA ASP A 101 -3.71 16.92 3.26
C ASP A 101 -3.74 16.78 4.78
N SER A 102 -3.79 15.54 5.28
CA SER A 102 -3.73 15.20 6.70
C SER A 102 -2.42 15.69 7.34
N LEU A 103 -1.29 15.35 6.71
CA LEU A 103 0.03 15.73 7.18
C LEU A 103 0.23 17.26 7.13
N LYS A 104 -0.23 17.94 6.07
CA LYS A 104 -0.16 19.41 5.99
C LYS A 104 -0.90 20.12 7.11
N LYS A 105 -2.01 19.54 7.59
CA LYS A 105 -2.75 20.06 8.73
C LYS A 105 -2.01 19.80 10.05
N LYS A 106 -1.50 18.58 10.24
CA LYS A 106 -0.83 18.16 11.49
C LYS A 106 0.55 18.81 11.68
N MET A 107 1.37 18.83 10.63
CA MET A 107 2.78 19.26 10.68
C MET A 107 2.99 20.76 10.43
N LYS A 108 1.92 21.56 10.29
CA LYS A 108 1.99 22.98 9.92
C LYS A 108 2.86 23.83 10.87
N ASN A 109 3.05 23.38 12.11
CA ASN A 109 3.74 24.12 13.18
C ASN A 109 4.85 23.31 13.85
N GLU A 110 5.21 22.14 13.33
CA GLU A 110 6.25 21.31 13.94
C GLU A 110 7.63 21.68 13.37
N GLU A 111 8.45 22.30 14.20
CA GLU A 111 9.86 22.52 13.89
C GLU A 111 10.58 21.17 14.05
N ILE A 112 10.85 20.49 12.94
CA ILE A 112 11.52 19.19 12.94
C ILE A 112 13.02 19.41 13.16
N LYS A 113 13.44 19.39 14.43
CA LYS A 113 14.85 19.34 14.81
C LYS A 113 15.30 17.87 14.87
N ASP A 114 16.48 17.58 14.32
CA ASP A 114 17.14 16.27 14.35
C ASP A 114 16.36 15.08 13.75
N CYS A 115 15.99 15.20 12.48
CA CYS A 115 15.35 14.10 11.76
C CYS A 115 16.32 13.04 11.21
N LYS A 116 16.29 11.83 11.77
CA LYS A 116 17.09 10.68 11.28
C LYS A 116 16.48 9.95 10.10
N THR A 117 15.16 10.05 9.91
CA THR A 117 14.39 9.35 8.88
C THR A 117 13.49 10.32 8.12
N PRO A 118 14.08 11.29 7.40
CA PRO A 118 13.30 12.26 6.65
C PRO A 118 12.50 11.61 5.52
N PHE A 119 11.38 12.23 5.18
CA PHE A 119 10.62 11.93 3.99
C PHE A 119 10.19 13.21 3.27
N LEU A 120 9.95 13.08 1.97
CA LEU A 120 9.29 14.05 1.12
C LEU A 120 8.20 13.32 0.34
N LEU A 121 6.95 13.69 0.59
CA LEU A 121 5.79 13.26 -0.19
C LEU A 121 5.43 14.36 -1.16
N THR A 122 5.37 14.03 -2.44
CA THR A 122 4.96 14.92 -3.52
C THR A 122 3.78 14.30 -4.26
N VAL A 123 2.73 15.07 -4.46
CA VAL A 123 1.53 14.65 -5.18
C VAL A 123 1.21 15.70 -6.24
N GLN A 124 1.06 15.24 -7.48
CA GLN A 124 0.58 16.04 -8.61
C GLN A 124 -0.75 15.46 -9.07
N ARG A 125 -1.83 16.23 -8.94
CA ARG A 125 -3.13 15.88 -9.53
C ARG A 125 -3.30 16.61 -10.87
N SER A 126 -4.08 16.04 -11.78
CA SER A 126 -4.27 16.64 -13.09
C SER A 126 -4.89 18.03 -12.99
N GLY A 127 -4.21 19.04 -13.55
CA GLY A 127 -4.71 20.42 -13.58
C GLY A 127 -4.65 21.15 -12.23
N GLU A 128 -4.08 20.53 -11.20
CA GLU A 128 -3.85 21.17 -9.91
C GLU A 128 -2.38 21.55 -9.73
N PRO A 129 -2.04 22.47 -8.80
CA PRO A 129 -0.65 22.74 -8.46
C PRO A 129 0.06 21.51 -7.87
N LEU A 130 1.37 21.41 -8.09
CA LEU A 130 2.20 20.42 -7.42
C LEU A 130 2.18 20.66 -5.91
N GLU A 131 1.75 19.66 -5.16
CA GLU A 131 1.73 19.71 -3.70
C GLU A 131 2.82 18.85 -3.11
N LYS A 132 3.49 19.37 -2.07
CA LYS A 132 4.54 18.64 -1.35
C LYS A 132 4.45 18.85 0.14
N ILE A 133 4.93 17.86 0.88
CA ILE A 133 5.20 17.95 2.31
C ILE A 133 6.47 17.19 2.65
N ALA A 134 7.36 17.84 3.39
CA ALA A 134 8.53 17.21 3.98
C ALA A 134 8.27 16.99 5.47
N GLY A 135 8.76 15.89 6.00
CA GLY A 135 8.58 15.56 7.41
C GLY A 135 9.60 14.56 7.90
N CYS A 136 9.43 14.14 9.16
CA CYS A 136 10.21 13.06 9.75
C CYS A 136 9.31 11.87 10.05
N ARG A 137 9.73 10.67 9.65
CA ARG A 137 8.92 9.46 9.89
C ARG A 137 8.74 9.16 11.38
N SER A 138 9.63 9.63 12.24
CA SER A 138 9.48 9.52 13.70
C SER A 138 8.33 10.36 14.27
N HIS A 139 7.86 11.39 13.55
CA HIS A 139 6.75 12.26 13.97
C HIS A 139 5.42 11.89 13.30
N ASP A 140 5.42 10.94 12.36
CA ASP A 140 4.20 10.33 11.83
C ASP A 140 3.72 9.24 12.80
N SER A 141 3.12 9.65 13.91
CA SER A 141 2.68 8.76 15.01
C SER A 141 1.69 7.67 14.56
N GLU A 142 0.92 7.95 13.50
CA GLU A 142 -0.02 7.01 12.91
C GLU A 142 0.61 6.12 11.82
N GLY A 143 1.88 6.32 11.47
CA GLY A 143 2.57 5.54 10.43
C GLY A 143 1.90 5.62 9.05
N GLN A 144 1.22 6.73 8.73
CA GLN A 144 0.55 6.94 7.45
C GLN A 144 1.53 6.87 6.27
N VAL A 145 2.71 7.47 6.39
CA VAL A 145 3.77 7.46 5.37
C VAL A 145 4.32 6.06 5.16
N GLY A 146 4.54 5.30 6.24
CA GLY A 146 4.99 3.92 6.16
C GLY A 146 4.00 3.03 5.41
N ARG A 147 2.70 3.17 5.72
CA ARG A 147 1.62 2.47 5.02
C ARG A 147 1.53 2.88 3.55
N LEU A 148 1.68 4.17 3.25
CA LEU A 148 1.69 4.66 1.87
C LEU A 148 2.84 4.05 1.06
N ILE A 149 4.06 4.00 1.63
CA ILE A 149 5.22 3.38 0.98
C ILE A 149 4.91 1.90 0.67
N GLN A 150 4.44 1.16 1.68
CA GLN A 150 4.13 -0.26 1.53
C GLN A 150 3.05 -0.50 0.47
N GLU A 151 1.98 0.29 0.47
CA GLU A 151 0.93 0.20 -0.54
C GLU A 151 1.45 0.50 -1.95
N GLY A 152 2.34 1.48 -2.09
CA GLY A 152 2.94 1.80 -3.37
C GLY A 152 3.92 0.74 -3.86
N GLU A 153 4.67 0.09 -2.97
CA GLU A 153 5.46 -1.11 -3.29
C GLU A 153 4.55 -2.26 -3.74
N PHE A 154 3.37 -2.44 -3.12
CA PHE A 154 2.41 -3.47 -3.55
C PHE A 154 1.89 -3.30 -4.97
N LEU A 155 1.91 -2.09 -5.53
CA LEU A 155 1.57 -1.86 -6.93
C LEU A 155 2.53 -2.61 -7.88
N PHE A 156 3.75 -2.90 -7.44
CA PHE A 156 4.74 -3.60 -8.25
C PHE A 156 4.46 -5.10 -8.37
N TYR A 157 3.78 -5.69 -7.38
CA TYR A 157 3.44 -7.12 -7.37
C TYR A 157 2.07 -7.43 -7.98
N SER A 158 1.36 -6.43 -8.51
CA SER A 158 0.06 -6.58 -9.16
C SER A 158 0.11 -6.07 -10.61
N PRO A 159 0.87 -6.74 -11.50
CA PRO A 159 1.05 -6.28 -12.86
C PRO A 159 -0.28 -6.24 -13.64
N PRO A 160 -0.38 -5.42 -14.70
CA PRO A 160 -1.54 -5.43 -15.58
C PRO A 160 -1.76 -6.82 -16.16
N THR A 161 -2.98 -7.35 -16.10
CA THR A 161 -3.37 -8.54 -16.84
C THR A 161 -3.54 -8.16 -18.31
N ASN A 162 -2.81 -8.82 -19.20
CA ASN A 162 -2.97 -8.69 -20.65
C ASN A 162 -4.35 -9.14 -21.13
#